data_AF-A0A524PHW0-F1
#
_entry.id   AF-A0A524PHW0-F1
#
_cell.length_a   1.000
_cell.length_b   1.000
_cell.length_c   1.000
_cell.angle_alpha   90.00
_cell.angle_beta   90.00
_cell.angle_gamma   90.00
#
_symmetry.space_group_name_H-M   'P 1'
#
loop_
_entity.id
_entity.type
_entity.pdbx_description
1 polymer ?
#
loop_
_entity_poly.entity_id
_entity_poly.type
_entity_poly.pdbx_seq_one_letter_code
_entity_poly.pdbx_strand_id
1 'polypeptide(L)'
;MDLIPEPGRGLERRSDELAVRGFRFMNIFGKRILEFPSDFSLGTLYVGEEGSLKAEFFKYGKGIEIPQDLVQLPPVKQLKPQGEIVIQEKEKILLELGPETTANPSSLWDLPSDVFWGMQIQRNLSIEDLEYIGSLTDLQYLSLKELILDDTRLSLLTGLTRLRWLNLSIGDDSLNLFLSQLEGENLVFQDITEILEMNEGIAELLSQLSELEFLQLCGIMWLSEDVYDAIGRIQTLKC
;
A
#
# COMPACT_ATOMS: atom_id res chain seq x y z
N MET A 1 -35.44 1.66 56.05
CA MET A 1 -34.06 1.23 55.72
C MET A 1 -33.93 1.42 54.23
N ASP A 2 -33.52 2.62 53.84
CA ASP A 2 -33.37 3.00 52.44
C ASP A 2 -32.01 2.51 51.96
N LEU A 3 -32.04 1.66 50.92
CA LEU A 3 -30.85 1.15 50.26
C LEU A 3 -30.28 2.26 49.37
N ILE A 4 -29.12 2.79 49.79
CA ILE A 4 -28.32 3.71 49.00
C ILE A 4 -27.76 2.92 47.78
N PRO A 5 -28.00 3.37 46.53
CA PRO A 5 -27.40 2.73 45.37
C PRO A 5 -25.90 3.05 45.32
N GLU A 6 -25.07 2.02 45.12
CA GLU A 6 -23.62 2.18 45.02
C GLU A 6 -23.22 3.00 43.79
N PRO A 7 -22.22 3.90 43.92
CA PRO A 7 -21.74 4.70 42.83
C PRO A 7 -20.91 3.84 41.86
N GLY A 8 -21.39 3.79 40.62
CA GLY A 8 -20.61 3.68 39.38
C GLY A 8 -19.40 2.75 39.39
N ARG A 9 -19.58 1.52 38.88
CA ARG A 9 -18.48 0.77 38.26
C ARG A 9 -17.91 1.66 37.15
N GLY A 10 -16.74 2.23 37.41
CA GLY A 10 -15.93 2.86 36.37
C GLY A 10 -15.69 1.85 35.27
N LEU A 11 -16.26 2.11 34.10
CA LEU A 11 -15.79 1.52 32.86
C LEU A 11 -14.34 2.00 32.72
N GLU A 12 -13.38 1.14 33.08
CA GLU A 12 -11.99 1.29 32.67
C GLU A 12 -11.98 1.33 31.14
N ARG A 13 -11.98 2.56 30.61
CA ARG A 13 -11.73 2.82 29.20
C ARG A 13 -10.26 2.44 28.98
N ARG A 14 -10.02 1.23 28.49
CA ARG A 14 -8.73 0.86 27.90
C ARG A 14 -8.62 1.60 26.58
N SER A 15 -8.14 2.84 26.63
CA SER A 15 -7.56 3.50 25.47
C SER A 15 -6.13 2.98 25.33
N ASP A 16 -5.89 2.15 24.33
CA ASP A 16 -4.53 1.78 23.93
C ASP A 16 -3.93 3.00 23.23
N GLU A 17 -3.29 3.88 24.01
CA GLU A 17 -2.60 5.07 23.51
C GLU A 17 -1.16 4.69 23.18
N LEU A 18 -0.80 4.75 21.90
CA LEU A 18 0.58 4.68 21.44
C LEU A 18 1.06 6.11 21.20
N ALA A 19 1.86 6.62 22.15
CA ALA A 19 2.56 7.88 21.99
C ALA A 19 3.85 7.63 21.20
N VAL A 20 3.82 7.99 19.92
CA VAL A 20 4.89 7.74 18.95
C VAL A 20 5.61 9.06 18.70
N ARG A 21 6.88 9.02 18.29
CA ARG A 21 7.73 10.18 18.02
C ARG A 21 7.07 11.20 17.07
N GLY A 22 6.32 12.14 17.65
CA GLY A 22 5.57 13.20 16.95
C GLY A 22 4.10 12.88 16.64
N PHE A 23 3.62 11.65 16.80
CA PHE A 23 2.25 11.26 16.41
C PHE A 23 1.56 10.56 17.55
N ARG A 24 0.23 10.69 17.58
CA ARG A 24 -0.59 9.83 18.43
C ARG A 24 -1.54 9.03 17.57
N PHE A 25 -1.52 7.74 17.80
CA PHE A 25 -2.56 6.83 17.36
C PHE A 25 -3.42 6.47 18.56
N MET A 26 -4.72 6.71 18.44
CA MET A 26 -5.69 6.32 19.45
C MET A 26 -6.83 5.56 18.79
N ASN A 27 -7.21 4.43 19.36
CA ASN A 27 -8.45 3.75 18.99
C ASN A 27 -9.52 4.05 20.05
N ILE A 28 -10.54 4.83 19.67
CA ILE A 28 -11.59 5.31 20.57
C ILE A 28 -12.95 5.01 19.93
N PHE A 29 -13.67 4.02 20.48
CA PHE A 29 -15.01 3.62 20.03
C PHE A 29 -15.09 3.28 18.53
N GLY A 30 -14.13 2.51 18.02
CA GLY A 30 -14.08 2.13 16.60
C GLY A 30 -13.64 3.26 15.67
N LYS A 31 -13.17 4.38 16.23
CA LYS A 31 -12.53 5.46 15.48
C LYS A 31 -11.04 5.43 15.75
N ARG A 32 -10.28 5.42 14.67
CA ARG A 32 -8.82 5.52 14.67
C ARG A 32 -8.46 6.98 14.49
N ILE A 33 -7.82 7.58 15.49
CA ILE A 33 -7.43 8.98 15.49
C ILE A 33 -5.92 9.04 15.24
N LEU A 34 -5.53 9.80 14.22
CA LEU A 34 -4.14 10.12 13.89
C LEU A 34 -3.90 11.61 14.14
N GLU A 35 -3.06 11.94 15.10
CA GLU A 35 -2.63 13.32 15.33
C GLU A 35 -1.30 13.59 14.62
N PHE A 36 -1.31 14.54 13.68
CA PHE A 36 -0.12 14.99 12.97
C PHE A 36 0.38 16.34 13.50
N PRO A 37 1.70 16.51 13.75
CA PRO A 37 2.28 17.80 14.07
C PRO A 37 2.02 18.82 12.97
N SER A 38 1.86 20.08 13.37
CA SER A 38 1.60 21.20 12.46
C SER A 38 2.74 21.47 11.46
N ASP A 39 3.96 21.08 11.81
CA ASP A 39 5.18 21.23 11.01
C ASP A 39 5.50 19.98 10.16
N PHE A 40 4.61 18.99 10.16
CA PHE A 40 4.85 17.74 9.48
C PHE A 40 4.27 17.74 8.06
N SER A 41 5.11 17.45 7.08
CA SER A 41 4.72 17.30 5.68
C SER A 41 5.05 15.87 5.24
N LEU A 42 4.08 14.98 5.39
CA LEU A 42 4.15 13.56 5.04
C LEU A 42 3.65 13.26 3.61
N GLY A 43 3.55 14.29 2.75
CA GLY A 43 2.93 14.16 1.44
C GLY A 43 1.40 14.17 1.53
N THR A 44 0.73 13.26 0.83
CA THR A 44 -0.73 13.24 0.71
C THR A 44 -1.31 11.99 1.39
N LEU A 45 -2.33 12.19 2.23
CA LEU A 45 -3.08 11.11 2.84
C LEU A 45 -4.47 11.01 2.20
N TYR A 46 -4.82 9.84 1.71
CA TYR A 46 -6.15 9.52 1.21
C TYR A 46 -6.85 8.61 2.20
N VAL A 47 -8.04 9.00 2.65
CA VAL A 47 -8.85 8.21 3.60
C VAL A 47 -10.16 7.81 2.93
N GLY A 48 -10.48 6.52 2.97
CA GLY A 48 -11.71 5.99 2.38
C GLY A 48 -11.88 4.50 2.62
N GLU A 49 -13.05 3.97 2.26
CA GLU A 49 -13.24 2.51 2.21
C GLU A 49 -12.40 1.90 1.09
N GLU A 50 -12.04 0.62 1.22
CA GLU A 50 -11.17 -0.12 0.30
C GLU A 50 -11.58 0.03 -1.18
N GLY A 51 -12.87 -0.06 -1.50
CA GLY A 51 -13.39 0.12 -2.86
C GLY A 51 -13.24 1.56 -3.39
N SER A 52 -13.37 2.57 -2.53
CA SER A 52 -13.19 3.97 -2.90
C SER A 52 -11.72 4.31 -3.14
N LEU A 53 -10.81 3.77 -2.33
CA LEU A 53 -9.38 3.98 -2.50
C LEU A 53 -8.86 3.36 -3.80
N LYS A 54 -9.33 2.13 -4.12
CA LYS A 54 -9.07 1.49 -5.42
C LYS A 54 -9.48 2.41 -6.58
N ALA A 55 -10.64 3.06 -6.48
CA ALA A 55 -11.12 3.95 -7.52
C ALA A 55 -10.33 5.26 -7.65
N GLU A 56 -10.00 5.90 -6.53
CA GLU A 56 -9.23 7.14 -6.54
C GLU A 56 -7.82 6.93 -7.11
N PHE A 57 -7.21 5.79 -6.80
CA PHE A 57 -5.94 5.39 -7.39
C PHE A 57 -6.02 5.32 -8.94
N PHE A 58 -7.00 4.62 -9.50
CA PHE A 58 -7.16 4.50 -10.96
C PHE A 58 -7.46 5.81 -11.68
N LYS A 59 -8.00 6.80 -10.97
CA LYS A 59 -8.23 8.14 -11.51
C LYS A 59 -6.92 8.92 -11.72
N TYR A 60 -5.94 8.74 -10.82
CA TYR A 60 -4.64 9.43 -10.89
C TYR A 60 -3.58 8.65 -11.67
N GLY A 61 -3.64 7.32 -11.64
CA GLY A 61 -2.88 6.44 -12.53
C GLY A 61 -3.48 6.50 -13.94
N LYS A 62 -3.07 7.48 -14.74
CA LYS A 62 -3.53 7.72 -16.13
C LYS A 62 -3.98 6.43 -16.85
N GLY A 63 -5.29 6.29 -17.08
CA GLY A 63 -5.78 5.43 -18.16
C GLY A 63 -6.88 4.42 -17.83
N ILE A 64 -7.50 4.44 -16.65
CA ILE A 64 -8.77 3.72 -16.44
C ILE A 64 -9.86 4.75 -16.13
N GLU A 65 -10.64 5.10 -17.15
CA GLU A 65 -11.94 5.73 -16.92
C GLU A 65 -12.80 4.72 -16.18
N ILE A 66 -13.02 4.95 -14.89
CA ILE A 66 -14.04 4.21 -14.15
C ILE A 66 -15.38 4.70 -14.69
N PRO A 67 -16.25 3.80 -15.21
CA PRO A 67 -17.58 4.19 -15.66
C PRO A 67 -18.30 4.97 -14.55
N GLN A 68 -18.76 6.19 -14.84
CA GLN A 68 -19.39 7.08 -13.85
C GLN A 68 -20.66 6.48 -13.22
N ASP A 69 -21.18 5.45 -13.86
CA ASP A 69 -22.38 4.68 -13.59
C ASP A 69 -22.14 3.44 -12.72
N LEU A 70 -20.88 3.03 -12.50
CA LEU A 70 -20.52 2.00 -11.53
C LEU A 70 -20.20 2.63 -10.18
N VAL A 71 -21.25 2.70 -9.35
CA VAL A 71 -21.24 2.94 -7.90
C VAL A 71 -21.04 4.41 -7.54
N GLN A 72 -22.02 4.97 -6.80
CA GLN A 72 -21.79 6.13 -5.94
C GLN A 72 -20.76 5.74 -4.88
N LEU A 73 -19.49 5.74 -5.24
CA LEU A 73 -18.43 5.38 -4.32
C LEU A 73 -18.36 6.44 -3.22
N PRO A 74 -18.13 6.03 -1.96
CA PRO A 74 -17.84 6.96 -0.90
C PRO A 74 -16.73 7.93 -1.32
N PRO A 75 -16.83 9.24 -1.00
CA PRO A 75 -15.81 10.20 -1.35
C PRO A 75 -14.50 9.85 -0.65
N VAL A 76 -13.40 9.83 -1.40
CA VAL A 76 -12.06 9.77 -0.82
C VAL A 76 -11.70 11.16 -0.30
N LYS A 77 -11.26 11.23 0.95
CA LYS A 77 -10.78 12.47 1.55
C LYS A 77 -9.29 12.58 1.27
N GLN A 78 -8.91 13.50 0.38
CA GLN A 78 -7.52 13.92 0.21
C GLN A 78 -7.19 14.93 1.30
N LEU A 79 -6.25 14.57 2.18
CA LEU A 79 -5.88 15.36 3.34
C LEU A 79 -4.40 15.71 3.29
N LYS A 80 -4.08 16.96 3.62
CA LYS A 80 -2.74 17.32 4.07
C LYS A 80 -2.64 16.91 5.55
N PRO A 81 -1.69 16.04 5.92
CA PRO A 81 -1.60 15.53 7.28
C PRO A 81 -1.20 16.61 8.28
N GLN A 82 -2.20 17.33 8.80
CA GLN A 82 -2.05 18.37 9.82
C GLN A 82 -3.19 18.27 10.83
N GLY A 83 -2.84 18.26 12.13
CA GLY A 83 -3.82 18.15 13.20
C GLY A 83 -4.43 16.76 13.32
N GLU A 84 -5.67 16.69 13.79
CA GLU A 84 -6.36 15.42 14.05
C GLU A 84 -7.06 14.89 12.78
N ILE A 85 -6.73 13.67 12.39
CA ILE A 85 -7.42 12.93 11.33
C ILE A 85 -8.16 11.75 11.96
N VAL A 86 -9.47 11.69 11.74
CA VAL A 86 -10.32 10.61 12.23
C VAL A 86 -10.63 9.65 11.08
N ILE A 87 -10.18 8.42 11.23
CA ILE A 87 -10.41 7.28 10.34
C ILE A 87 -11.50 6.40 10.98
N GLN A 88 -12.58 6.14 10.25
CA GLN A 88 -13.62 5.21 10.70
C GLN A 88 -13.12 3.76 10.66
N GLU A 89 -13.77 2.87 11.41
CA GLU A 89 -13.43 1.44 11.49
C GLU A 89 -13.24 0.75 10.13
N LYS A 90 -14.07 1.12 9.14
CA LYS A 90 -14.03 0.56 7.77
C LYS A 90 -13.15 1.34 6.80
N GLU A 91 -12.74 2.55 7.18
CA GLU A 91 -11.86 3.36 6.35
C GLU A 91 -10.43 2.88 6.53
N LYS A 92 -9.68 2.82 5.43
CA LYS A 92 -8.25 2.59 5.39
C LYS A 92 -7.55 3.84 4.83
N ILE A 93 -6.23 3.81 4.82
CA ILE A 93 -5.44 4.88 4.22
C ILE A 93 -4.65 4.40 3.00
N LEU A 94 -4.61 5.27 1.99
CA LEU A 94 -3.58 5.26 0.96
C LEU A 94 -2.62 6.42 1.26
N LEU A 95 -1.36 6.08 1.48
CA LEU A 95 -0.31 7.04 1.79
C LEU A 95 0.52 7.33 0.56
N GLU A 96 0.70 8.60 0.20
CA GLU A 96 1.58 9.04 -0.87
C GLU A 96 2.75 9.85 -0.32
N LEU A 97 3.96 9.29 -0.41
CA LEU A 97 5.22 9.91 -0.04
C LEU A 97 5.94 10.39 -1.31
N GLY A 98 5.61 11.61 -1.73
CA GLY A 98 6.25 12.28 -2.87
C GLY A 98 7.70 12.72 -2.58
N PRO A 99 8.48 13.08 -3.62
CA PRO A 99 9.87 13.51 -3.49
C PRO A 99 10.05 14.79 -2.63
N GLU A 100 9.01 15.62 -2.51
CA GLU A 100 8.97 16.80 -1.65
C GLU A 100 8.69 16.51 -0.17
N THR A 101 8.38 15.25 0.17
CA THR A 101 8.14 14.82 1.55
C THR A 101 9.44 14.90 2.35
N THR A 102 9.53 15.88 3.26
CA THR A 102 10.69 16.05 4.14
C THR A 102 10.56 15.30 5.46
N ALA A 103 9.33 14.91 5.82
CA ALA A 103 9.07 14.12 7.01
C ALA A 103 9.79 12.77 6.98
N ASN A 104 10.22 12.31 8.16
CA ASN A 104 10.68 10.95 8.32
C ASN A 104 9.43 10.04 8.51
N PRO A 105 9.19 9.08 7.59
CA PRO A 105 8.06 8.16 7.71
C PRO A 105 8.17 7.21 8.91
N SER A 106 9.32 7.14 9.61
CA SER A 106 9.51 6.31 10.82
C SER A 106 8.40 6.44 11.85
N SER A 107 7.84 7.62 11.93
CA SER A 107 6.79 7.94 12.86
C SER A 107 5.43 7.30 12.54
N LEU A 108 5.24 6.80 11.33
CA LEU A 108 4.06 6.04 10.91
C LEU A 108 4.20 4.55 11.16
N TRP A 109 5.40 4.08 11.54
CA TRP A 109 5.68 2.64 11.64
C TRP A 109 5.09 1.97 12.87
N ASP A 110 4.53 2.76 13.77
CA ASP A 110 3.81 2.24 14.92
C ASP A 110 2.30 2.10 14.63
N LEU A 111 1.86 2.41 13.40
CA LEU A 111 0.48 2.21 13.00
C LEU A 111 0.21 0.72 12.72
N PRO A 112 -0.93 0.17 13.18
CA PRO A 112 -1.29 -1.21 12.85
C PRO A 112 -1.39 -1.45 11.33
N SER A 113 -1.02 -2.65 10.88
CA SER A 113 -1.03 -3.01 9.45
C SER A 113 -2.40 -2.84 8.79
N ASP A 114 -3.47 -3.10 9.53
CA ASP A 114 -4.86 -3.03 9.07
C ASP A 114 -5.36 -1.60 8.80
N VAL A 115 -4.58 -0.59 9.15
CA VAL A 115 -4.84 0.82 8.84
C VAL A 115 -4.55 1.10 7.37
N PHE A 116 -3.51 0.47 6.82
CA PHE A 116 -3.06 0.74 5.46
C PHE A 116 -3.84 -0.12 4.45
N TRP A 117 -4.36 0.54 3.43
CA TRP A 117 -4.76 -0.13 2.19
C TRP A 117 -3.59 -0.14 1.21
N GLY A 118 -2.88 0.98 1.10
CA GLY A 118 -1.78 1.08 0.16
C GLY A 118 -0.76 2.17 0.46
N MET A 119 0.38 2.08 -0.22
CA MET A 119 1.46 3.07 -0.17
C MET A 119 1.99 3.36 -1.57
N GLN A 120 2.21 4.64 -1.87
CA GLN A 120 2.95 5.13 -3.04
C GLN A 120 4.15 5.92 -2.55
N ILE A 121 5.35 5.51 -2.94
CA ILE A 121 6.59 6.06 -2.41
C ILE A 121 7.51 6.38 -3.58
N GLN A 122 7.85 7.66 -3.71
CA GLN A 122 8.69 8.20 -4.79
C GLN A 122 9.97 8.86 -4.24
N ARG A 123 10.43 8.38 -3.09
CA ARG A 123 11.66 8.84 -2.43
C ARG A 123 12.46 7.66 -1.91
N ASN A 124 13.76 7.88 -1.76
CA ASN A 124 14.64 6.86 -1.19
C ASN A 124 14.19 6.47 0.22
N LEU A 125 14.18 5.17 0.45
CA LEU A 125 13.84 4.52 1.70
C LEU A 125 15.10 3.96 2.35
N SER A 126 15.16 4.02 3.68
CA SER A 126 16.14 3.27 4.47
C SER A 126 15.83 1.76 4.46
N ILE A 127 16.73 0.94 5.00
CA ILE A 127 16.47 -0.50 5.16
C ILE A 127 15.37 -0.70 6.20
N GLU A 128 15.40 0.08 7.28
CA GLU A 128 14.42 0.07 8.34
C GLU A 128 13.02 0.45 7.83
N ASP A 129 12.95 1.41 6.89
CA ASP A 129 11.69 1.78 6.24
C ASP A 129 11.09 0.57 5.48
N LEU A 130 11.94 -0.18 4.75
CA LEU A 130 11.53 -1.33 3.95
C LEU A 130 11.18 -2.56 4.80
N GLU A 131 11.92 -2.80 5.88
CA GLU A 131 11.57 -3.85 6.86
C GLU A 131 10.19 -3.61 7.45
N TYR A 132 9.89 -2.35 7.81
CA TYR A 132 8.56 -2.01 8.28
C TYR A 132 7.50 -2.24 7.20
N ILE A 133 7.72 -1.72 5.98
CA ILE A 133 6.77 -1.91 4.87
C ILE A 133 6.53 -3.41 4.65
N GLY A 134 7.57 -4.23 4.63
CA GLY A 134 7.48 -5.69 4.51
C GLY A 134 6.67 -6.38 5.61
N SER A 135 6.56 -5.77 6.79
CA SER A 135 5.73 -6.26 7.89
C SER A 135 4.24 -5.93 7.76
N LEU A 136 3.85 -5.08 6.79
CA LEU A 136 2.47 -4.68 6.53
C LEU A 136 1.69 -5.80 5.82
N THR A 137 1.44 -6.90 6.51
CA THR A 137 0.81 -8.11 5.95
C THR A 137 -0.60 -7.87 5.36
N ASP A 138 -1.27 -6.78 5.72
CA ASP A 138 -2.59 -6.37 5.20
C ASP A 138 -2.54 -5.41 4.02
N LEU A 139 -1.35 -4.95 3.64
CA LEU A 139 -1.16 -4.00 2.54
C LEU A 139 -1.59 -4.64 1.23
N GLN A 140 -2.43 -3.93 0.48
CA GLN A 140 -2.92 -4.41 -0.80
C GLN A 140 -2.31 -3.67 -1.98
N TYR A 141 -1.84 -2.44 -1.81
CA TYR A 141 -1.21 -1.68 -2.87
C TYR A 141 0.16 -1.17 -2.41
N LEU A 142 1.20 -1.42 -3.21
CA LEU A 142 2.53 -0.86 -2.99
C LEU A 142 3.09 -0.37 -4.33
N SER A 143 3.41 0.91 -4.38
CA SER A 143 4.18 1.49 -5.47
C SER A 143 5.48 2.06 -4.94
N LEU A 144 6.58 1.50 -5.43
CA LEU A 144 7.94 2.00 -5.28
C LEU A 144 8.46 2.44 -6.65
N LYS A 145 7.56 2.94 -7.50
CA LYS A 145 7.89 3.47 -8.82
C LYS A 145 8.99 4.54 -8.65
N GLU A 146 10.01 4.48 -9.50
CA GLU A 146 11.19 5.36 -9.46
C GLU A 146 12.24 5.01 -8.37
N LEU A 147 12.02 3.96 -7.57
CA LEU A 147 13.05 3.45 -6.66
C LEU A 147 13.85 2.32 -7.33
N ILE A 148 15.18 2.40 -7.22
CA ILE A 148 16.09 1.34 -7.64
C ILE A 148 16.31 0.44 -6.42
N LEU A 149 15.74 -0.76 -6.45
CA LEU A 149 15.87 -1.75 -5.39
C LEU A 149 16.78 -2.88 -5.86
N ASP A 150 17.70 -3.29 -4.99
CA ASP A 150 18.50 -4.51 -5.17
C ASP A 150 17.80 -5.71 -4.53
N ASP A 151 18.33 -6.90 -4.79
CA ASP A 151 17.85 -8.18 -4.24
C ASP A 151 17.66 -8.15 -2.72
N THR A 152 18.58 -7.49 -2.02
CA THR A 152 18.54 -7.40 -0.57
C THR A 152 17.32 -6.60 -0.13
N ARG A 153 17.08 -5.42 -0.71
CA ARG A 153 15.92 -4.58 -0.39
C ARG A 153 14.60 -5.23 -0.79
N LEU A 154 14.57 -5.90 -1.94
CA LEU A 154 13.39 -6.61 -2.40
C LEU A 154 13.01 -7.75 -1.47
N SER A 155 13.98 -8.54 -0.98
CA SER A 155 13.71 -9.66 -0.07
C SER A 155 12.99 -9.25 1.23
N LEU A 156 13.11 -7.96 1.63
CA LEU A 156 12.42 -7.42 2.79
C LEU A 156 10.90 -7.29 2.58
N LEU A 157 10.43 -7.22 1.34
CA LEU A 157 9.02 -7.02 1.00
C LEU A 157 8.24 -8.35 0.88
N THR A 158 8.87 -9.48 1.19
CA THR A 158 8.30 -10.83 1.03
C THR A 158 7.16 -11.13 2.01
N GLY A 159 7.06 -10.38 3.12
CA GLY A 159 5.97 -10.52 4.10
C GLY A 159 4.61 -9.96 3.65
N LEU A 160 4.54 -9.32 2.48
CA LEU A 160 3.33 -8.68 1.94
C LEU A 160 2.32 -9.69 1.35
N THR A 161 1.84 -10.62 2.16
CA THR A 161 1.02 -11.78 1.74
C THR A 161 -0.37 -11.42 1.18
N ARG A 162 -0.88 -10.21 1.43
CA ARG A 162 -2.15 -9.70 0.88
C ARG A 162 -1.97 -8.69 -0.22
N LEU A 163 -0.75 -8.51 -0.71
CA LEU A 163 -0.46 -7.55 -1.75
C LEU A 163 -1.20 -7.96 -3.02
N ARG A 164 -2.02 -7.03 -3.48
CA ARG A 164 -2.71 -7.14 -4.76
C ARG A 164 -1.91 -6.35 -5.75
N TRP A 165 -1.83 -5.04 -5.62
CA TRP A 165 -1.16 -4.18 -6.57
C TRP A 165 0.30 -3.90 -6.21
N LEU A 166 1.21 -4.15 -7.15
CA LEU A 166 2.64 -3.89 -6.99
C LEU A 166 3.20 -3.13 -8.20
N ASN A 167 3.78 -1.96 -7.95
CA ASN A 167 4.45 -1.13 -8.95
C ASN A 167 5.91 -0.94 -8.54
N LEU A 168 6.84 -1.46 -9.33
CA LEU A 168 8.27 -1.43 -9.04
C LEU A 168 9.07 -1.05 -10.30
N SER A 169 10.14 -0.31 -10.11
CA SER A 169 11.21 -0.19 -11.11
C SER A 169 12.31 -1.18 -10.74
N ILE A 170 12.45 -2.28 -11.49
CA ILE A 170 13.47 -3.30 -11.22
C ILE A 170 14.34 -3.49 -12.48
N GLY A 171 15.65 -3.65 -12.28
CA GLY A 171 16.57 -4.12 -13.32
C GLY A 171 16.58 -5.66 -13.42
N ASP A 172 16.77 -6.16 -14.64
CA ASP A 172 16.42 -7.50 -15.14
C ASP A 172 16.71 -8.71 -14.21
N ASP A 173 17.82 -8.71 -13.44
CA ASP A 173 18.21 -9.87 -12.61
C ASP A 173 17.48 -9.94 -11.24
N SER A 174 17.11 -8.79 -10.68
CA SER A 174 16.57 -8.69 -9.31
C SER A 174 15.11 -9.11 -9.19
N LEU A 175 14.39 -9.08 -10.31
CA LEU A 175 12.95 -9.36 -10.36
C LEU A 175 12.66 -10.84 -10.09
N ASN A 176 13.40 -11.75 -10.71
CA ASN A 176 13.16 -13.20 -10.61
C ASN A 176 13.36 -13.72 -9.18
N LEU A 177 14.42 -13.26 -8.50
CA LEU A 177 14.71 -13.66 -7.14
C LEU A 177 13.61 -13.19 -6.18
N PHE A 178 13.25 -11.91 -6.27
CA PHE A 178 12.22 -11.33 -5.42
C PHE A 178 10.90 -12.06 -5.54
N LEU A 179 10.50 -12.32 -6.77
CA LEU A 179 9.19 -12.90 -7.01
C LEU A 179 9.13 -14.37 -6.61
N SER A 180 10.22 -15.14 -6.75
CA SER A 180 10.30 -16.52 -6.23
C SER A 180 10.11 -16.64 -4.71
N GLN A 181 10.26 -15.53 -3.99
CA GLN A 181 10.13 -15.46 -2.53
C GLN A 181 8.76 -14.95 -2.05
N LEU A 182 7.92 -14.42 -2.95
CA LEU A 182 6.55 -14.03 -2.60
C LEU A 182 5.66 -15.26 -2.59
N GLU A 183 5.47 -15.84 -1.41
CA GLU A 183 4.47 -16.88 -1.17
C GLU A 183 3.06 -16.26 -1.17
N GLY A 184 2.49 -16.03 -2.36
CA GLY A 184 1.14 -15.46 -2.46
C GLY A 184 0.54 -15.47 -3.86
N GLU A 185 -0.69 -15.99 -3.99
CA GLU A 185 -1.40 -16.18 -5.26
C GLU A 185 -1.96 -14.89 -5.90
N ASN A 186 -1.77 -13.70 -5.30
CA ASN A 186 -2.61 -12.51 -5.57
C ASN A 186 -1.92 -11.26 -6.14
N LEU A 187 -0.73 -11.35 -6.72
CA LEU A 187 -0.04 -10.16 -7.21
C LEU A 187 -0.64 -9.64 -8.52
N VAL A 188 -0.66 -8.33 -8.66
CA VAL A 188 -1.26 -7.46 -9.68
C VAL A 188 -0.24 -6.39 -10.00
N PHE A 189 0.55 -6.60 -11.05
CA PHE A 189 1.63 -5.68 -11.37
C PHE A 189 1.10 -4.46 -12.10
N GLN A 190 1.57 -3.29 -11.72
CA GLN A 190 1.31 -2.10 -12.49
C GLN A 190 2.60 -1.35 -12.71
N ASP A 191 3.08 -1.32 -13.95
CA ASP A 191 4.20 -0.52 -14.43
C ASP A 191 5.58 -1.08 -14.05
N ILE A 192 6.12 -1.95 -14.91
CA ILE A 192 7.56 -2.27 -14.93
C ILE A 192 8.19 -1.33 -15.95
N THR A 193 8.83 -0.24 -15.50
CA THR A 193 9.54 0.68 -16.40
C THR A 193 11.03 0.35 -16.48
N GLU A 194 11.50 0.16 -17.72
CA GLU A 194 12.91 0.01 -18.13
C GLU A 194 13.57 -1.33 -17.76
N ILE A 195 13.12 -2.39 -18.44
CA ILE A 195 13.83 -3.68 -18.54
C ILE A 195 14.41 -3.75 -19.96
N LEU A 196 15.72 -3.99 -20.06
CA LEU A 196 16.40 -4.09 -21.36
C LEU A 196 16.05 -5.43 -22.04
N GLU A 197 15.84 -6.51 -21.28
CA GLU A 197 15.32 -7.80 -21.75
C GLU A 197 14.50 -8.54 -20.66
N MET A 198 13.23 -8.88 -20.92
CA MET A 198 12.49 -9.83 -20.07
C MET A 198 12.93 -11.26 -20.37
N ASN A 199 13.43 -11.99 -19.37
CA ASN A 199 13.93 -13.37 -19.49
C ASN A 199 12.89 -14.43 -19.05
N GLU A 200 13.23 -15.71 -19.27
CA GLU A 200 12.39 -16.90 -18.96
C GLU A 200 11.90 -16.96 -17.50
N GLY A 201 12.63 -16.36 -16.55
CA GLY A 201 12.28 -16.41 -15.12
C GLY A 201 10.97 -15.69 -14.78
N ILE A 202 10.61 -14.64 -15.55
CA ILE A 202 9.36 -13.91 -15.34
C ILE A 202 8.16 -14.74 -15.82
N ALA A 203 8.31 -15.52 -16.88
CA ALA A 203 7.25 -16.37 -17.41
C ALA A 203 6.85 -17.48 -16.44
N GLU A 204 7.86 -18.20 -15.92
CA GLU A 204 7.63 -19.26 -14.92
C GLU A 204 6.94 -18.70 -13.68
N LEU A 205 7.30 -17.48 -13.30
CA LEU A 205 6.71 -16.83 -12.16
C LEU A 205 5.30 -16.29 -12.39
N LEU A 206 5.03 -15.61 -13.51
CA LEU A 206 3.67 -15.17 -13.85
C LEU A 206 2.70 -16.37 -13.86
N SER A 207 3.20 -17.58 -14.13
CA SER A 207 2.41 -18.81 -14.04
C SER A 207 1.98 -19.22 -12.62
N GLN A 208 2.67 -18.72 -11.58
CA GLN A 208 2.41 -19.00 -10.16
C GLN A 208 1.43 -17.98 -9.52
N LEU A 209 1.16 -16.87 -10.19
CA LEU A 209 0.29 -15.79 -9.70
C LEU A 209 -1.13 -15.95 -10.24
N SER A 210 -1.85 -16.97 -9.73
CA SER A 210 -3.13 -17.40 -10.29
C SER A 210 -4.28 -16.39 -10.16
N GLU A 211 -4.20 -15.45 -9.21
CA GLU A 211 -5.22 -14.42 -8.97
C GLU A 211 -4.79 -13.04 -9.51
N LEU A 212 -3.83 -13.00 -10.43
CA LEU A 212 -3.34 -11.79 -11.08
C LEU A 212 -4.43 -11.11 -11.95
N GLU A 213 -5.09 -10.09 -11.40
CA GLU A 213 -6.17 -9.34 -12.08
C GLU A 213 -5.69 -8.40 -13.19
N PHE A 214 -4.50 -7.79 -13.04
CA PHE A 214 -4.02 -6.69 -13.87
C PHE A 214 -2.48 -6.66 -13.91
N LEU A 215 -1.92 -6.59 -15.12
CA LEU A 215 -0.48 -6.45 -15.36
C LEU A 215 -0.28 -5.27 -16.32
N GLN A 216 0.51 -4.28 -15.91
CA GLN A 216 0.95 -3.20 -16.80
C GLN A 216 2.47 -3.26 -16.96
N LEU A 217 2.92 -3.30 -18.21
CA LEU A 217 4.32 -3.40 -18.59
C LEU A 217 4.62 -2.19 -19.48
N CYS A 218 5.36 -1.18 -18.99
CA CYS A 218 5.62 0.04 -19.76
C CYS A 218 7.11 0.16 -20.09
N GLY A 219 7.46 0.49 -21.33
CA GLY A 219 8.88 0.67 -21.68
C GLY A 219 9.69 -0.63 -21.76
N ILE A 220 9.02 -1.78 -21.83
CA ILE A 220 9.64 -3.04 -22.24
C ILE A 220 9.78 -3.02 -23.76
N MET A 221 11.00 -3.12 -24.27
CA MET A 221 11.21 -3.13 -25.71
C MET A 221 10.85 -4.49 -26.33
N TRP A 222 11.05 -5.61 -25.62
CA TRP A 222 10.85 -6.98 -26.10
C TRP A 222 10.36 -7.92 -24.98
N LEU A 223 9.33 -8.72 -25.28
CA LEU A 223 8.84 -9.81 -24.44
C LEU A 223 9.17 -11.15 -25.13
N SER A 224 9.59 -12.17 -24.38
CA SER A 224 9.75 -13.53 -24.92
C SER A 224 8.38 -14.20 -25.15
N GLU A 225 8.33 -15.22 -26.02
CA GLU A 225 7.09 -16.00 -26.25
C GLU A 225 6.57 -16.63 -24.95
N ASP A 226 7.45 -17.14 -24.09
CA ASP A 226 7.05 -17.74 -22.81
C ASP A 226 6.35 -16.72 -21.89
N VAL A 227 6.81 -15.47 -21.90
CA VAL A 227 6.18 -14.38 -21.16
C VAL A 227 4.80 -14.07 -21.74
N TYR A 228 4.63 -14.06 -23.07
CA TYR A 228 3.31 -13.90 -23.68
C TYR A 228 2.33 -15.02 -23.30
N ASP A 229 2.79 -16.28 -23.28
CA ASP A 229 1.98 -17.42 -22.89
C ASP A 229 1.57 -17.38 -21.41
N ALA A 230 2.48 -16.91 -20.55
CA ALA A 230 2.18 -16.70 -19.13
C ALA A 230 1.19 -15.54 -18.92
N ILE A 231 1.34 -14.44 -19.67
CA ILE A 231 0.45 -13.27 -19.64
C ILE A 231 -0.94 -13.59 -20.19
N GLY A 232 -1.09 -14.55 -21.10
CA GLY A 232 -2.39 -14.95 -21.69
C GLY A 232 -3.46 -15.35 -20.68
N ARG A 233 -3.09 -15.55 -19.40
CA ARG A 233 -4.00 -15.83 -18.27
C ARG A 233 -4.58 -14.57 -17.60
N ILE A 234 -4.07 -13.38 -17.92
CA ILE A 234 -4.37 -12.12 -17.24
C ILE A 234 -5.56 -11.43 -17.91
N GLN A 235 -6.51 -10.94 -17.10
CA GLN A 235 -7.76 -10.36 -17.62
C GLN A 235 -7.57 -9.02 -18.34
N THR A 236 -6.54 -8.25 -17.99
CA THR A 236 -6.26 -6.96 -18.62
C THR A 236 -4.75 -6.71 -18.67
N LEU A 237 -4.22 -6.56 -19.89
CA LEU A 237 -2.85 -6.13 -20.17
C LEU A 237 -2.89 -4.69 -20.71
N LYS A 238 -2.09 -3.78 -20.14
CA LYS A 238 -1.91 -2.42 -20.67
C LYS A 238 -0.44 -2.10 -20.93
N CYS A 239 -0.20 -1.41 -22.04
CA CYS A 239 1.10 -0.87 -22.45
C CYS A 239 1.12 0.65 -22.28
#